data_AF-A0A8H4QRP1-F1
#
_entry.id   AF-A0A8H4QRP1-F1
#
_cell.length_a   1.000
_cell.length_b   1.000
_cell.length_c   1.000
_cell.angle_alpha   90.00
_cell.angle_beta   90.00
_cell.angle_gamma   90.00
#
_symmetry.space_group_name_H-M   'P 1'
#
loop_
_entity.id
_entity.type
_entity.pdbx_description
1 polymer ?
#
loop_
_entity_poly.entity_id
_entity_poly.type
_entity_poly.pdbx_seq_one_letter_code
_entity_poly.pdbx_strand_id
1 'polypeptide(L)'
;MTSTPTPTAAPLGKLEPDQYTVSPKFNDPNAEITFLSSDNVAFKIFRSHLKVNSAGFSPPENIDVTEAVLLPEASDVLEILFSFIHLPGEHEQFRQPRLMDLEERLFFLVAEAAEKYIVSSLMNMCITLLSISYCNKYPFQSLNHCARHGYTTEADLAAYAALGVPLNGATSKLTHFGVLTAYVRLLFL
;
A
#
# COMPACT_ATOMS: atom_id res chain seq x y z
N MET A 1 -7.41 15.94 13.55
CA MET A 1 -7.10 15.85 12.11
C MET A 1 -5.64 16.23 11.93
N THR A 2 -4.74 15.27 12.08
CA THR A 2 -3.30 15.43 11.82
C THR A 2 -3.06 14.99 10.39
N SER A 3 -2.85 15.95 9.48
CA SER A 3 -2.40 15.67 8.12
C SER A 3 -1.05 14.97 8.20
N THR A 4 -1.00 13.71 7.80
CA THR A 4 0.25 12.99 7.54
C THR A 4 1.02 13.74 6.46
N PRO A 5 2.35 13.92 6.61
CA PRO A 5 3.15 14.56 5.58
C PRO A 5 3.12 13.68 4.32
N THR A 6 2.70 14.26 3.20
CA THR A 6 2.82 13.66 1.88
C THR A 6 4.30 13.30 1.67
N PRO A 7 4.65 12.02 1.43
CA PRO A 7 6.04 11.62 1.22
C PRO A 7 6.53 12.27 -0.08
N THR A 8 7.38 13.28 0.06
CA THR A 8 8.07 13.89 -1.08
C THR A 8 9.07 12.87 -1.60
N ALA A 9 8.78 12.29 -2.75
CA ALA A 9 9.75 11.50 -3.49
C ALA A 9 10.94 12.39 -3.88
N ALA A 10 12.16 11.96 -3.57
CA ALA A 10 13.37 12.64 -3.99
C ALA A 10 13.66 12.27 -5.47
N PRO A 11 13.93 13.25 -6.35
CA PRO A 11 14.40 12.94 -7.69
C PRO A 11 15.77 12.26 -7.58
N LEU A 12 15.91 11.06 -8.17
CA LEU A 12 17.24 10.60 -8.57
C LEU A 12 17.50 11.22 -9.93
N GLY A 13 18.64 11.89 -10.07
CA GLY A 13 19.15 12.30 -11.39
C GLY A 13 19.20 11.10 -12.35
N LYS A 14 19.34 11.37 -13.65
CA LYS A 14 19.28 10.37 -14.74
C LYS A 14 19.83 9.00 -14.35
N LEU A 15 18.98 7.97 -14.35
CA LEU A 15 19.37 6.59 -14.11
C LEU A 15 20.21 6.07 -15.29
N GLU A 16 21.34 5.44 -14.99
CA GLU A 16 22.14 4.72 -15.99
C GLU A 16 21.46 3.37 -16.33
N PRO A 17 21.41 2.93 -17.60
CA PRO A 17 20.62 1.77 -18.04
C PRO A 17 20.97 0.44 -17.37
N ASP A 18 22.19 0.27 -16.88
CA ASP A 18 22.68 -0.99 -16.30
C ASP A 18 22.35 -1.15 -14.80
N GLN A 19 21.65 -0.18 -14.19
CA GLN A 19 21.41 -0.16 -12.74
C GLN A 19 20.03 -0.66 -12.32
N TYR A 20 19.13 -0.91 -13.26
CA TYR A 20 17.75 -1.30 -12.98
C TYR A 20 17.20 -2.24 -14.05
N THR A 21 16.18 -3.00 -13.68
CA THR A 21 15.35 -3.75 -14.65
C THR A 21 14.07 -2.98 -14.92
N VAL A 22 13.41 -3.22 -16.04
CA VAL A 22 12.11 -2.58 -16.33
C VAL A 22 11.00 -3.62 -16.21
N SER A 23 9.92 -3.27 -15.52
CA SER A 23 8.77 -4.15 -15.38
C SER A 23 8.23 -4.54 -16.77
N PRO A 24 8.08 -5.83 -17.10
CA PRO A 24 7.56 -6.24 -18.39
C PRO A 24 6.11 -5.78 -18.60
N LYS A 25 5.37 -5.57 -17.51
CA LYS A 25 3.97 -5.16 -17.52
C LYS A 25 3.80 -3.63 -17.65
N PHE A 26 4.76 -2.85 -17.14
CA PHE A 26 4.71 -1.39 -17.11
C PHE A 26 5.94 -0.78 -17.81
N ASN A 27 6.03 -0.98 -19.13
CA ASN A 27 7.15 -0.51 -19.97
C ASN A 27 6.69 0.15 -21.27
N ASP A 28 5.59 0.92 -21.23
CA ASP A 28 5.17 1.67 -22.41
C ASP A 28 6.18 2.81 -22.68
N PRO A 29 6.73 2.94 -23.91
CA PRO A 29 7.66 4.02 -24.24
C PRO A 29 7.01 5.41 -24.24
N ASN A 30 5.69 5.50 -24.31
CA ASN A 30 4.94 6.77 -24.32
C ASN A 30 4.56 7.24 -22.91
N ALA A 31 4.73 6.41 -21.88
CA ALA A 31 4.45 6.79 -20.51
C ALA A 31 5.44 7.87 -20.02
N GLU A 32 4.90 8.92 -19.39
CA GLU A 32 5.68 10.13 -19.08
C GLU A 32 6.39 10.10 -17.73
N ILE A 33 6.11 9.11 -16.88
CA ILE A 33 6.67 9.03 -15.53
C ILE A 33 7.32 7.67 -15.34
N THR A 34 8.53 7.67 -14.82
CA THR A 34 9.21 6.45 -14.37
C THR A 34 9.31 6.45 -12.85
N PHE A 35 8.73 5.44 -12.21
CA PHE A 35 8.98 5.14 -10.79
C PHE A 35 10.03 4.04 -10.68
N LEU A 36 10.90 4.14 -9.68
CA LEU A 36 11.89 3.12 -9.36
C LEU A 36 11.55 2.52 -7.99
N SER A 37 11.42 1.20 -7.91
CA SER A 37 11.22 0.49 -6.65
C SER A 37 12.50 0.42 -5.82
N SER A 38 12.37 0.05 -4.54
CA SER A 38 13.52 -0.13 -3.65
C SER A 38 14.48 -1.27 -4.05
N ASP A 39 13.99 -2.19 -4.87
CA ASP A 39 14.71 -3.34 -5.45
C ASP A 39 15.10 -3.12 -6.93
N ASN A 40 15.17 -1.86 -7.37
CA ASN A 40 15.67 -1.42 -8.67
C ASN A 40 14.89 -1.96 -9.88
N VAL A 41 13.55 -1.97 -9.78
CA VAL A 41 12.64 -2.22 -10.90
C VAL A 41 11.95 -0.91 -11.28
N ALA A 42 12.07 -0.54 -12.55
CA ALA A 42 11.45 0.64 -13.12
C ALA A 42 10.05 0.34 -13.65
N PHE A 43 9.12 1.25 -13.37
CA PHE A 43 7.73 1.22 -13.81
C PHE A 43 7.42 2.49 -14.58
N LYS A 44 7.09 2.35 -15.85
CA LYS A 44 6.67 3.46 -16.72
C LYS A 44 5.15 3.60 -16.66
N ILE A 45 4.67 4.72 -16.14
CA ILE A 45 3.25 4.96 -15.84
C ILE A 45 2.79 6.27 -16.48
N PHE A 46 1.62 6.26 -17.09
CA PHE A 46 0.99 7.47 -17.63
C PHE A 46 0.50 8.38 -16.51
N ARG A 47 0.79 9.68 -16.61
CA ARG A 47 0.36 10.68 -15.62
C ARG A 47 -1.17 10.74 -15.46
N SER A 48 -1.90 10.51 -16.55
CA SER A 48 -3.37 10.47 -16.56
C SER A 48 -3.93 9.39 -15.61
N HIS A 49 -3.30 8.22 -15.55
CA HIS A 49 -3.76 7.12 -14.70
C HIS A 49 -3.62 7.43 -13.21
N LEU A 50 -2.50 8.06 -12.84
CA LEU A 50 -2.26 8.50 -11.45
C LEU A 50 -3.32 9.50 -11.00
N LYS A 51 -3.62 10.51 -11.82
CA LYS A 51 -4.59 11.57 -11.48
C LYS A 51 -6.02 11.05 -11.26
N VAL A 52 -6.39 9.97 -11.94
CA VAL A 52 -7.74 9.40 -11.84
C VAL A 52 -7.89 8.49 -10.63
N ASN A 53 -6.87 7.67 -10.34
CA ASN A 53 -6.99 6.56 -9.40
C ASN A 53 -6.17 6.71 -8.12
N SER A 54 -5.43 7.81 -7.94
CA SER A 54 -4.63 8.05 -6.75
C SER A 54 -4.54 9.53 -6.40
N ALA A 55 -4.49 9.84 -5.10
CA ALA A 55 -4.22 11.21 -4.64
C ALA A 55 -2.81 11.39 -4.04
N GLY A 56 -2.13 10.30 -3.66
CA GLY A 56 -0.80 10.34 -3.06
C GLY A 56 0.35 10.28 -4.08
N PHE A 57 0.10 9.84 -5.31
CA PHE A 57 1.07 9.98 -6.42
C PHE A 57 0.90 11.32 -7.11
N SER A 58 1.24 12.40 -6.43
CA SER A 58 1.42 13.70 -7.08
C SER A 58 2.89 13.83 -7.47
N PRO A 59 3.24 13.69 -8.77
CA PRO A 59 4.58 14.03 -9.21
C PRO A 59 4.76 15.53 -8.96
N PRO A 60 5.89 15.99 -8.38
CA PRO A 60 6.21 17.40 -8.32
C PRO A 60 6.01 18.04 -9.69
N GLU A 61 5.37 19.20 -9.75
CA GLU A 61 5.04 19.90 -11.01
C GLU A 61 6.27 20.19 -11.88
N ASN A 62 7.47 20.12 -11.28
CA ASN A 62 8.76 20.43 -11.89
C ASN A 62 9.68 19.21 -12.09
N ILE A 63 9.20 17.97 -11.98
CA ILE A 63 10.04 16.83 -12.41
C ILE A 63 10.14 16.88 -13.93
N ASP A 64 11.34 17.18 -14.43
CA ASP A 64 11.70 16.93 -15.83
C ASP A 64 11.42 15.45 -16.12
N VAL A 65 10.66 15.19 -17.19
CA VAL A 65 10.17 13.87 -17.67
C VAL A 65 11.26 12.78 -17.76
N THR A 66 12.53 13.17 -17.62
CA THR A 66 13.71 12.31 -17.66
C THR A 66 14.18 11.75 -16.31
N GLU A 67 13.69 12.24 -15.17
CA GLU A 67 14.16 11.79 -13.85
C GLU A 67 13.20 10.78 -13.22
N ALA A 68 13.76 9.68 -12.69
CA ALA A 68 12.98 8.64 -12.06
C ALA A 68 12.66 8.98 -10.61
N VAL A 69 11.45 8.62 -10.20
CA VAL A 69 10.92 8.83 -8.85
C VAL A 69 11.16 7.59 -8.01
N LEU A 70 12.06 7.67 -7.02
CA LEU A 70 12.33 6.54 -6.12
C LEU A 70 11.18 6.35 -5.12
N LEU A 71 10.68 5.12 -5.05
CA LEU A 71 9.68 4.67 -4.09
C LEU A 71 10.31 3.65 -3.14
N PRO A 72 10.02 3.71 -1.83
CA PRO A 72 10.59 2.78 -0.86
C PRO A 72 9.96 1.37 -0.88
N GLU A 73 8.88 1.17 -1.64
CA GLU A 73 8.25 -0.13 -1.80
C GLU A 73 9.00 -1.00 -2.81
N ALA A 74 8.99 -2.30 -2.57
CA ALA A 74 9.51 -3.29 -3.49
C ALA A 74 8.62 -3.45 -4.73
N SER A 75 9.19 -4.05 -5.77
CA SER A 75 8.55 -4.20 -7.08
C SER A 75 7.25 -4.98 -7.05
N ASP A 76 7.13 -6.01 -6.20
CA ASP A 76 5.94 -6.83 -6.04
C ASP A 76 4.73 -6.03 -5.49
N VAL A 77 4.97 -5.16 -4.51
CA VAL A 77 3.97 -4.23 -3.96
C VAL A 77 3.53 -3.22 -5.02
N LEU A 78 4.50 -2.61 -5.72
CA LEU A 78 4.23 -1.60 -6.72
C LEU A 78 3.50 -2.16 -7.95
N GLU A 79 3.80 -3.40 -8.36
CA GLU A 79 3.11 -4.04 -9.48
C GLU A 79 1.61 -4.20 -9.20
N ILE A 80 1.26 -4.60 -7.98
CA ILE A 80 -0.14 -4.70 -7.53
C ILE A 80 -0.78 -3.31 -7.49
N LEU A 81 -0.11 -2.34 -6.85
CA LEU A 81 -0.59 -0.97 -6.71
C LEU A 81 -0.87 -0.32 -8.08
N PHE A 82 0.09 -0.40 -9.00
CA PHE A 82 -0.06 0.14 -10.35
C PHE A 82 -1.09 -0.62 -11.19
N SER A 83 -1.33 -1.91 -10.92
CA SER A 83 -2.43 -2.65 -11.57
C SER A 83 -3.82 -2.13 -11.15
N PHE A 84 -3.95 -1.55 -9.96
CA PHE A 84 -5.18 -0.89 -9.52
C PHE A 84 -5.33 0.55 -10.03
N ILE A 85 -4.22 1.19 -10.40
CA ILE A 85 -4.18 2.54 -10.97
C ILE A 85 -4.44 2.54 -12.48
N HIS A 86 -4.02 1.48 -13.18
CA HIS A 86 -4.27 1.37 -14.61
C HIS A 86 -5.76 1.23 -14.93
N LEU A 87 -6.18 1.90 -16.00
CA LEU A 87 -7.56 1.84 -16.46
C LEU A 87 -7.84 0.50 -17.18
N PRO A 88 -8.93 -0.20 -16.84
CA PRO A 88 -9.33 -1.42 -17.53
C PRO A 88 -9.82 -1.07 -18.94
N GLY A 89 -9.01 -1.38 -19.95
CA GLY A 89 -9.38 -1.16 -21.36
C GLY A 89 -8.23 -1.18 -22.35
N GLU A 90 -7.00 -0.93 -21.90
CA GLU A 90 -5.86 -0.77 -22.82
C GLU A 90 -5.18 -2.10 -23.19
N HIS A 91 -5.20 -3.12 -22.32
CA HIS A 91 -4.76 -4.49 -22.62
C HIS A 91 -5.26 -5.47 -21.53
N GLU A 92 -5.53 -6.74 -21.89
CA GLU A 92 -5.94 -7.80 -20.95
C GLU A 92 -4.93 -8.05 -19.80
N GLN A 93 -3.70 -7.57 -19.95
CA GLN A 93 -2.60 -7.71 -18.98
C GLN A 93 -2.79 -6.94 -17.67
N PHE A 94 -3.71 -5.98 -17.61
CA PHE A 94 -3.93 -5.13 -16.44
C PHE A 94 -5.14 -5.53 -15.58
N ARG A 95 -5.56 -6.80 -15.65
CA ARG A 95 -6.57 -7.31 -14.71
C ARG A 95 -6.08 -7.10 -13.28
N GLN A 96 -6.91 -6.46 -12.45
CA GLN A 96 -6.64 -6.29 -11.03
C GLN A 96 -6.42 -7.66 -10.37
N PRO A 97 -5.30 -7.86 -9.66
CA PRO A 97 -5.00 -9.13 -9.03
C PRO A 97 -6.01 -9.44 -7.93
N ARG A 98 -6.22 -10.73 -7.68
CA ARG A 98 -7.04 -11.20 -6.57
C ARG A 98 -6.25 -11.07 -5.27
N LEU A 99 -6.57 -10.07 -4.47
CA LEU A 99 -5.87 -9.81 -3.21
C LEU A 99 -5.99 -10.94 -2.17
N MET A 100 -7.01 -11.81 -2.30
CA MET A 100 -7.15 -13.00 -1.44
C MET A 100 -6.10 -14.08 -1.70
N ASP A 101 -5.46 -14.07 -2.88
CA ASP A 101 -4.48 -15.06 -3.28
C ASP A 101 -3.05 -14.65 -2.87
N LEU A 102 -2.88 -13.45 -2.30
CA LEU A 102 -1.59 -12.94 -1.85
C LEU A 102 -1.13 -13.63 -0.56
N GLU A 103 0.19 -13.76 -0.40
CA GLU A 103 0.78 -14.07 0.89
C GLU A 103 0.42 -12.97 1.90
N GLU A 104 0.16 -13.36 3.15
CA GLU A 104 -0.18 -12.46 4.26
C GLU A 104 0.72 -11.21 4.30
N ARG A 105 2.05 -11.42 4.29
CA ARG A 105 3.01 -10.32 4.41
C ARG A 105 2.85 -9.34 3.25
N LEU A 106 2.73 -9.84 2.03
CA LEU A 106 2.55 -9.00 0.85
C LEU A 106 1.22 -8.25 0.90
N PHE A 107 0.14 -8.90 1.34
CA PHE A 107 -1.15 -8.23 1.51
C PHE A 107 -1.06 -7.00 2.42
N PHE A 108 -0.44 -7.13 3.60
CA PHE A 108 -0.33 -5.98 4.52
C PHE A 108 0.58 -4.88 3.97
N LEU A 109 1.68 -5.22 3.27
CA LEU A 109 2.52 -4.23 2.59
C LEU A 109 1.75 -3.47 1.50
N VAL A 110 0.94 -4.18 0.71
CA VAL A 110 0.05 -3.60 -0.29
C VAL A 110 -1.01 -2.71 0.35
N ALA A 111 -1.62 -3.14 1.45
CA ALA A 111 -2.59 -2.34 2.19
C ALA A 111 -1.96 -1.03 2.70
N GLU A 112 -0.72 -1.07 3.23
CA GLU A 112 -0.03 0.17 3.62
C GLU A 112 0.28 1.10 2.46
N ALA A 113 0.73 0.53 1.33
CA ALA A 113 1.02 1.32 0.16
C ALA A 113 -0.26 1.95 -0.41
N ALA A 114 -1.39 1.22 -0.40
CA ALA A 114 -2.69 1.72 -0.84
C ALA A 114 -3.11 2.96 -0.05
N GLU A 115 -2.98 2.93 1.27
CA GLU A 115 -3.28 4.06 2.16
C GLU A 115 -2.32 5.23 1.92
N LYS A 116 -1.01 4.93 1.88
CA LYS A 116 0.04 5.94 1.68
C LYS A 116 -0.13 6.72 0.38
N TYR A 117 -0.48 6.01 -0.70
CA TYR A 117 -0.66 6.60 -2.02
C TYR A 117 -2.12 6.93 -2.36
N ILE A 118 -3.04 6.70 -1.42
CA ILE A 118 -4.46 6.99 -1.53
C ILE A 118 -5.04 6.39 -2.82
N VAL A 119 -4.83 5.08 -3.02
CA VAL A 119 -5.39 4.32 -4.15
C VAL A 119 -6.75 3.79 -3.74
N SER A 120 -7.79 4.62 -3.88
CA SER A 120 -9.12 4.42 -3.29
C SER A 120 -9.74 3.06 -3.59
N SER A 121 -9.59 2.55 -4.81
CA SER A 121 -10.11 1.24 -5.21
C SER A 121 -9.44 0.10 -4.42
N LEU A 122 -8.13 0.19 -4.24
CA LEU A 122 -7.35 -0.80 -3.51
C LEU A 122 -7.59 -0.71 -2.00
N MET A 123 -7.66 0.50 -1.44
CA MET A 123 -8.04 0.73 -0.03
C MET A 123 -9.37 0.05 0.29
N ASN A 124 -10.41 0.29 -0.54
CA ASN A 124 -11.73 -0.32 -0.37
C ASN A 124 -11.72 -1.85 -0.44
N MET A 125 -10.87 -2.42 -1.30
CA MET A 125 -10.71 -3.88 -1.39
C MET A 125 -9.97 -4.44 -0.18
N CYS A 126 -8.89 -3.77 0.27
CA CYS A 126 -8.14 -4.15 1.46
C CYS A 126 -9.03 -4.13 2.71
N ILE A 127 -9.81 -3.07 2.93
CA ILE A 127 -10.69 -3.00 4.10
C ILE A 127 -11.80 -4.05 4.04
N THR A 128 -12.39 -4.31 2.87
CA THR A 128 -13.37 -5.38 2.70
C THR A 128 -12.78 -6.74 3.08
N LEU A 129 -11.55 -7.03 2.65
CA LEU A 129 -10.86 -8.28 2.98
C LEU A 129 -10.45 -8.39 4.45
N LEU A 130 -10.12 -7.27 5.08
CA LEU A 130 -9.94 -7.17 6.52
C LEU A 130 -11.20 -7.61 7.25
N SER A 131 -12.35 -7.02 6.92
CA SER A 131 -13.64 -7.32 7.58
C SER A 131 -14.07 -8.78 7.41
N ILE A 132 -13.91 -9.37 6.21
CA ILE A 132 -14.46 -10.71 5.93
C ILE A 132 -13.50 -11.88 6.21
N SER A 133 -12.18 -11.65 6.27
CA SER A 133 -11.21 -12.74 6.37
C SER A 133 -10.02 -12.44 7.29
N TYR A 134 -9.33 -11.31 7.09
CA TYR A 134 -8.03 -11.10 7.73
C TYR A 134 -8.12 -10.79 9.22
N CYS A 135 -9.16 -10.10 9.70
CA CYS A 135 -9.30 -9.80 11.15
C CYS A 135 -9.30 -11.08 12.00
N ASN A 136 -9.90 -12.18 11.52
CA ASN A 136 -9.93 -13.45 12.26
C ASN A 136 -8.63 -14.25 12.14
N LYS A 137 -7.95 -14.20 11.00
CA LYS A 137 -6.72 -14.98 10.75
C LYS A 137 -5.47 -14.30 11.28
N TYR A 138 -5.43 -12.98 11.22
CA TYR A 138 -4.27 -12.14 11.52
C TYR A 138 -4.70 -10.92 12.35
N PRO A 139 -5.24 -11.15 13.57
CA PRO A 139 -5.91 -10.10 14.33
C PRO A 139 -4.96 -8.97 14.73
N PHE A 140 -3.70 -9.23 15.04
CA PHE A 140 -2.76 -8.18 15.45
C PHE A 140 -2.31 -7.29 14.29
N GLN A 141 -1.99 -7.89 13.15
CA GLN A 141 -1.63 -7.17 11.93
C GLN A 141 -2.80 -6.32 11.45
N SER A 142 -4.01 -6.90 11.43
CA SER A 142 -5.25 -6.21 11.10
C SER A 142 -5.53 -5.06 12.06
N LEU A 143 -5.39 -5.28 13.37
CA LEU A 143 -5.59 -4.24 14.38
C LEU A 143 -4.59 -3.09 14.24
N ASN A 144 -3.30 -3.36 13.99
CA ASN A 144 -2.31 -2.31 13.74
C ASN A 144 -2.60 -1.50 12.47
N HIS A 145 -3.09 -2.15 11.42
CA HIS A 145 -3.48 -1.48 10.18
C HIS A 145 -4.73 -0.63 10.39
N CYS A 146 -5.83 -1.24 10.83
CA CYS A 146 -7.12 -0.58 11.01
C CYS A 146 -7.05 0.59 11.98
N ALA A 147 -6.38 0.41 13.14
CA ALA A 147 -6.27 1.48 14.12
C ALA A 147 -5.41 2.66 13.65
N ARG A 148 -4.42 2.42 12.79
CA ARG A 148 -3.58 3.49 12.24
C ARG A 148 -4.30 4.35 11.22
N HIS A 149 -5.16 3.74 10.41
CA HIS A 149 -5.88 4.42 9.32
C HIS A 149 -7.31 4.84 9.68
N GLY A 150 -7.74 4.55 10.91
CA GLY A 150 -9.03 5.00 11.44
C GLY A 150 -10.22 4.11 11.08
N TYR A 151 -9.98 2.87 10.69
CA TYR A 151 -11.01 1.86 10.43
C TYR A 151 -11.49 1.23 11.74
N THR A 152 -12.30 1.97 12.50
CA THR A 152 -12.68 1.59 13.88
C THR A 152 -13.50 0.30 13.93
N THR A 153 -14.42 0.09 12.98
CA THR A 153 -15.26 -1.11 12.94
C THR A 153 -14.42 -2.37 12.78
N GLU A 154 -13.47 -2.35 11.84
CA GLU A 154 -12.57 -3.47 11.58
C GLU A 154 -11.51 -3.63 12.66
N ALA A 155 -11.08 -2.53 13.28
CA ALA A 155 -10.22 -2.57 14.47
C ALA A 155 -10.93 -3.28 15.63
N ASP A 156 -12.21 -3.00 15.88
CA ASP A 156 -12.99 -3.69 16.92
C ASP A 156 -13.15 -5.18 16.61
N LEU A 157 -13.43 -5.54 15.35
CA LEU A 157 -13.47 -6.94 14.92
C LEU A 157 -12.13 -7.65 15.15
N ALA A 158 -11.02 -7.01 14.79
CA ALA A 158 -9.68 -7.56 14.99
C ALA A 158 -9.30 -7.67 16.47
N ALA A 159 -9.68 -6.69 17.29
CA ALA A 159 -9.48 -6.70 18.73
C ALA A 159 -10.27 -7.84 19.40
N TYR A 160 -11.53 -8.04 18.99
CA TYR A 160 -12.35 -9.14 19.46
C TYR A 160 -11.74 -10.50 19.07
N ALA A 161 -11.27 -10.65 17.84
CA ALA A 161 -10.58 -11.86 17.39
C ALA A 161 -9.24 -12.11 18.10
N ALA A 162 -8.59 -11.07 18.63
CA ALA A 162 -7.40 -11.19 19.47
C ALA A 162 -7.71 -11.60 20.93
N LEU A 163 -8.98 -11.61 21.36
CA LEU A 163 -9.34 -12.02 22.72
C LEU A 163 -8.89 -13.46 22.98
N GLY A 164 -8.24 -13.69 24.13
CA GLY A 164 -7.69 -14.99 24.51
C GLY A 164 -6.19 -15.15 24.26
N VAL A 165 -5.54 -14.18 23.62
CA VAL A 165 -4.07 -14.14 23.56
C VAL A 165 -3.55 -13.47 24.84
N PRO A 166 -2.62 -14.11 25.58
CA PRO A 166 -2.00 -13.50 26.76
C PRO A 166 -1.37 -12.14 26.46
N LEU A 167 -1.44 -11.22 27.42
CA LEU A 167 -1.02 -9.83 27.23
C LEU A 167 0.44 -9.70 26.75
N ASN A 168 1.35 -10.53 27.27
CA ASN A 168 2.74 -10.56 26.81
C ASN A 168 2.87 -10.86 25.31
N GLY A 169 2.05 -11.80 24.79
CA GLY A 169 1.98 -12.13 23.37
C GLY A 169 1.34 -11.03 22.52
N ALA A 170 0.44 -10.23 23.09
CA ALA A 170 -0.14 -9.07 22.42
C ALA A 170 0.87 -7.90 22.36
N THR A 171 1.62 -7.64 23.44
CA THR A 171 2.55 -6.50 23.51
C THR A 171 3.67 -6.55 22.47
N SER A 172 4.12 -7.74 22.06
CA SER A 172 5.16 -7.87 21.03
C SER A 172 4.62 -7.70 19.61
N LYS A 173 3.30 -7.76 19.42
CA LYS A 173 2.64 -7.72 18.11
C LYS A 173 1.91 -6.41 17.84
N LEU A 174 1.47 -5.69 18.88
CA LEU A 174 0.85 -4.37 18.75
C LEU A 174 1.93 -3.29 18.70
N THR A 175 2.20 -2.80 17.49
CA THR A 175 3.32 -1.89 17.22
C THR A 175 2.86 -0.45 17.03
N HIS A 176 1.56 -0.22 16.75
CA HIS A 176 1.05 1.13 16.57
C HIS A 176 0.75 1.82 17.91
N PHE A 177 1.15 3.09 18.02
CA PHE A 177 0.98 3.88 19.24
C PHE A 177 -0.49 3.97 19.67
N GLY A 178 -0.76 3.83 20.96
CA GLY A 178 -2.10 3.88 21.54
C GLY A 178 -2.94 2.61 21.36
N VAL A 179 -2.59 1.72 20.42
CA VAL A 179 -3.36 0.49 20.14
C VAL A 179 -3.30 -0.48 21.31
N LEU A 180 -2.12 -0.67 21.91
CA LEU A 180 -1.99 -1.50 23.11
C LEU A 180 -2.87 -0.97 24.25
N THR A 181 -2.88 0.35 24.47
CA THR A 181 -3.70 0.98 25.52
C THR A 181 -5.20 0.77 25.26
N ALA A 182 -5.64 0.92 24.01
CA ALA A 182 -7.02 0.68 23.62
C ALA A 182 -7.40 -0.80 23.79
N TYR A 183 -6.54 -1.71 23.36
CA TYR A 183 -6.72 -3.16 23.49
C TYR A 183 -6.80 -3.61 24.95
N VAL A 184 -5.90 -3.11 25.82
CA VAL A 184 -5.93 -3.43 27.25
C VAL A 184 -7.22 -2.96 27.90
N ARG A 185 -7.74 -1.78 27.55
CA ARG A 185 -9.03 -1.30 28.08
C ARG A 185 -10.17 -2.25 27.74
N LEU A 186 -10.17 -2.81 26.52
CA LEU A 186 -11.17 -3.77 26.08
C LEU A 186 -11.15 -5.09 26.87
N LEU A 187 -10.01 -5.46 27.49
CA LEU A 187 -9.94 -6.65 28.36
C LEU A 187 -10.58 -6.48 29.73
N PHE A 188 -10.87 -5.23 30.14
CA PHE A 188 -11.41 -4.90 31.47
C PHE A 188 -12.81 -4.26 31.42
N LEU A 189 -13.46 -4.29 30.25
CA LEU A 189 -14.86 -3.92 30.03
C LEU A 189 -15.73 -5.18 29.99
#